data_AF-A0A1S6H1B6-F1
#
_entry.id   AF-A0A1S6H1B6-F1
#
_cell.length_a   1.000
_cell.length_b   1.000
_cell.length_c   1.000
_cell.angle_alpha   90.00
_cell.angle_beta   90.00
_cell.angle_gamma   90.00
#
_symmetry.space_group_name_H-M   'P 1'
#
loop_
_entity.id
_entity.type
_entity.pdbx_description
1 polymer ?
#
loop_
_entity_poly.entity_id
_entity_poly.type
_entity_poly.pdbx_seq_one_letter_code
_entity_poly.pdbx_strand_id
1 'polypeptide(L)'
;SLADTAKERIILIKEINEKNCNFIFEDYYTSLIELLQAMAFKKGFNILNHLCLGYYLRDVLKREDLYILFDDLRYKRNSLTYYGNRMDYETAKQAIEKCKKIIKELASK
;
A
#
# COMPACT_ATOMS: atom_id res chain seq x y z
N SER A 1 12.66 9.90 -6.90
CA SER A 1 11.31 9.77 -7.51
C SER A 1 10.36 9.17 -6.47
N LEU A 2 9.03 9.19 -6.67
CA LEU A 2 8.09 8.56 -5.72
C LEU A 2 8.40 7.07 -5.46
N ALA A 3 8.88 6.36 -6.48
CA ALA A 3 9.30 4.97 -6.32
C ALA A 3 10.57 4.82 -5.44
N ASP A 4 11.43 5.84 -5.37
CA ASP A 4 12.62 5.83 -4.51
C ASP A 4 12.24 6.14 -3.07
N THR A 5 11.36 7.12 -2.85
CA THR A 5 10.77 7.43 -1.53
C THR A 5 10.10 6.20 -0.92
N ALA A 6 9.32 5.46 -1.73
CA ALA A 6 8.68 4.22 -1.30
C ALA A 6 9.68 3.18 -0.81
N LYS A 7 10.82 3.04 -1.50
CA LYS A 7 11.89 2.11 -1.14
C LYS A 7 12.62 2.54 0.13
N GLU A 8 12.99 3.82 0.23
CA GLU A 8 13.67 4.38 1.40
C GLU A 8 12.83 4.18 2.67
N ARG A 9 11.52 4.45 2.61
CA ARG A 9 10.60 4.21 3.73
C ARG A 9 10.62 2.76 4.20
N ILE A 10 10.59 1.81 3.27
CA ILE A 10 10.61 0.37 3.59
C ILE A 10 11.94 -0.05 4.22
N ILE A 11 13.07 0.49 3.75
CA ILE A 11 14.41 0.16 4.25
C ILE A 11 14.58 0.58 5.73
N LEU A 12 13.89 1.62 6.18
CA LEU A 12 13.96 2.09 7.57
C LEU A 12 13.26 1.16 8.57
N ILE A 13 12.44 0.21 8.10
CA ILE A 13 11.66 -0.70 8.94
C ILE A 13 12.58 -1.84 9.42
N LYS A 14 12.90 -1.85 10.72
CA LYS A 14 13.82 -2.84 11.33
C LYS A 14 13.11 -4.08 11.87
N GLU A 15 12.02 -3.89 12.62
CA GLU A 15 11.28 -4.97 13.26
C GLU A 15 9.79 -4.64 13.37
N ILE A 16 8.95 -5.67 13.42
CA ILE A 16 7.49 -5.54 13.57
C ILE A 16 7.10 -6.18 14.91
N ASN A 17 6.57 -5.37 15.81
CA ASN A 17 6.09 -5.77 17.13
C ASN A 17 4.70 -5.17 17.41
N GLU A 18 4.07 -5.55 18.52
CA GLU A 18 2.70 -5.11 18.86
C GLU A 18 2.57 -3.58 18.97
N LYS A 19 3.62 -2.89 19.43
CA LYS A 19 3.61 -1.44 19.64
C LYS A 19 3.67 -0.68 18.33
N ASN A 20 4.44 -1.18 17.35
CA ASN A 20 4.73 -0.48 16.11
C ASN A 20 3.98 -0.99 14.88
N CYS A 21 3.30 -2.15 14.96
CA CYS A 21 2.70 -2.82 13.80
C CYS A 21 1.73 -1.95 12.99
N ASN A 22 0.95 -1.09 13.65
CA ASN A 22 0.01 -0.19 12.99
C ASN A 22 0.72 0.93 12.20
N PHE A 23 1.80 1.50 12.77
CA PHE A 23 2.61 2.51 12.08
C PHE A 23 3.36 1.90 10.89
N ILE A 24 3.91 0.69 11.08
CA ILE A 24 4.58 -0.03 10.01
C ILE A 24 3.61 -0.38 8.88
N PHE A 25 2.37 -0.78 9.20
CA PHE A 25 1.34 -0.99 8.20
C PHE A 25 1.06 0.29 7.40
N GLU A 26 0.91 1.43 8.08
CA GLU A 26 0.70 2.72 7.43
C GLU A 26 1.87 3.10 6.51
N ASP A 27 3.12 2.85 6.94
CA ASP A 27 4.30 3.07 6.12
C ASP A 27 4.31 2.19 4.87
N TYR A 28 4.06 0.88 5.00
CA TYR A 28 3.96 -0.01 3.84
C TYR A 28 2.83 0.37 2.89
N TYR A 29 1.67 0.77 3.42
CA TYR A 29 0.55 1.23 2.61
C TYR A 29 0.91 2.52 1.87
N THR A 30 1.60 3.46 2.54
CA THR A 30 2.06 4.71 1.94
C THR A 30 3.06 4.43 0.81
N SER A 31 4.05 3.56 1.03
CA SER A 31 4.97 3.12 -0.03
C SER A 31 4.25 2.49 -1.24
N LEU A 32 3.20 1.71 -0.99
CA LEU A 32 2.38 1.13 -2.06
C LEU A 32 1.67 2.21 -2.89
N ILE A 33 1.12 3.24 -2.24
CA ILE A 33 0.49 4.38 -2.91
C ILE A 33 1.50 5.16 -3.74
N GLU A 34 2.65 5.50 -3.17
CA GLU A 34 3.74 6.22 -3.85
C GLU A 34 4.22 5.45 -5.11
N LEU A 35 4.34 4.12 -5.01
CA LEU A 35 4.68 3.27 -6.15
C LEU A 35 3.60 3.32 -7.25
N LEU A 36 2.33 3.15 -6.88
CA LEU A 36 1.22 3.17 -7.85
C LEU A 36 1.10 4.53 -8.54
N GLN A 37 1.28 5.62 -7.79
CA GLN A 37 1.32 6.97 -8.35
C GLN A 37 2.50 7.13 -9.33
N ALA A 38 3.70 6.67 -8.97
CA ALA A 38 4.85 6.69 -9.87
C ALA A 38 4.56 5.95 -11.18
N MET A 39 3.92 4.78 -11.11
CA MET A 39 3.52 4.02 -12.29
C MET A 39 2.44 4.73 -13.11
N ALA A 40 1.44 5.32 -12.46
CA ALA A 40 0.38 6.08 -13.11
C ALA A 40 0.94 7.31 -13.85
N PHE A 41 1.87 8.04 -13.21
CA PHE A 41 2.56 9.19 -13.82
C PHE A 41 3.34 8.80 -15.07
N LYS A 42 4.05 7.65 -15.04
CA LYS A 42 4.76 7.14 -16.23
C LYS A 42 3.83 6.86 -17.41
N LYS A 43 2.54 6.63 -17.17
CA LYS A 43 1.51 6.46 -18.21
C LYS A 43 0.72 7.75 -18.52
N GLY A 44 1.11 8.89 -17.96
CA GLY A 44 0.47 10.18 -18.19
C GLY A 44 -0.75 10.47 -17.32
N PHE A 45 -1.03 9.65 -16.30
CA PHE A 45 -2.14 9.89 -15.38
C PHE A 45 -1.68 10.66 -14.14
N ASN A 46 -2.52 11.60 -13.67
CA ASN A 46 -2.36 12.27 -12.38
C ASN A 46 -3.47 11.83 -11.41
N ILE A 47 -3.23 10.74 -10.66
CA ILE A 47 -4.23 10.13 -9.78
C ILE A 47 -3.97 10.54 -8.32
N LEU A 48 -4.89 11.34 -7.76
CA LEU A 48 -4.71 11.97 -6.45
C LEU A 48 -5.43 11.26 -5.30
N ASN A 49 -6.33 10.32 -5.58
CA ASN A 49 -7.09 9.61 -4.55
C ASN A 49 -6.87 8.10 -4.63
N HIS A 50 -6.94 7.44 -3.47
CA HIS A 50 -6.61 6.02 -3.36
C HIS A 50 -7.62 5.12 -4.09
N LEU A 51 -8.89 5.51 -4.16
CA LEU A 51 -9.92 4.73 -4.84
C LEU A 51 -9.60 4.60 -6.34
N CYS A 52 -9.23 5.70 -6.99
CA CYS A 52 -8.82 5.70 -8.39
C CYS A 52 -7.49 4.95 -8.61
N LEU A 53 -6.58 4.89 -7.64
CA LEU A 53 -5.40 4.00 -7.74
C LEU A 53 -5.80 2.52 -7.73
N GLY A 54 -6.84 2.16 -6.98
CA GLY A 54 -7.47 0.84 -7.06
C GLY A 54 -8.03 0.55 -8.46
N TYR A 55 -8.77 1.49 -9.05
CA TYR A 55 -9.25 1.32 -10.43
C TYR A 55 -8.12 1.32 -11.47
N TYR A 56 -7.02 2.04 -11.24
CA TYR A 56 -5.84 1.94 -12.08
C TYR A 56 -5.24 0.52 -12.08
N LEU A 57 -5.13 -0.12 -10.91
CA LEU A 57 -4.75 -1.54 -10.79
C LEU A 57 -5.68 -2.45 -11.62
N ARG A 58 -6.98 -2.29 -11.43
CA ARG A 58 -8.00 -3.13 -12.06
C ARG A 58 -8.08 -2.92 -13.57
N ASP A 59 -8.29 -1.68 -14.00
CA ASP A 59 -8.75 -1.36 -15.35
C ASP A 59 -7.59 -1.07 -16.30
N VAL A 60 -6.49 -0.51 -15.80
CA VAL A 60 -5.31 -0.16 -16.62
C VAL A 60 -4.25 -1.26 -16.56
N LEU A 61 -3.93 -1.75 -15.36
CA LEU A 61 -2.95 -2.83 -15.20
C LEU A 61 -3.54 -4.23 -15.36
N LYS A 62 -4.88 -4.34 -15.45
CA LYS A 62 -5.62 -5.62 -15.59
C LYS A 62 -5.31 -6.60 -14.46
N ARG A 63 -5.20 -6.09 -13.22
CA ARG A 63 -4.91 -6.86 -12.01
C ARG A 63 -6.06 -6.75 -11.00
N GLU A 64 -7.20 -7.35 -11.33
CA GLU A 64 -8.35 -7.49 -10.43
C GLU A 64 -7.96 -8.16 -9.10
N ASP A 65 -7.08 -9.17 -9.19
CA ASP A 65 -6.55 -9.90 -8.04
C ASP A 65 -5.81 -8.98 -7.05
N LEU A 66 -5.04 -8.02 -7.55
CA LEU A 66 -4.36 -7.02 -6.71
C LEU A 66 -5.30 -5.92 -6.25
N TYR A 67 -6.28 -5.54 -7.07
CA TYR A 67 -7.30 -4.56 -6.71
C TYR A 67 -8.08 -5.00 -5.46
N ILE A 68 -8.53 -6.25 -5.40
CA ILE A 68 -9.26 -6.80 -4.24
C ILE A 68 -8.41 -6.68 -2.97
N LEU A 69 -7.13 -7.04 -3.04
CA LEU A 69 -6.21 -6.91 -1.90
C LEU A 69 -5.99 -5.45 -1.53
N PHE A 70 -5.79 -4.56 -2.51
CA PHE A 70 -5.58 -3.14 -2.30
C PHE A 70 -6.79 -2.47 -1.64
N ASP A 71 -8.01 -2.81 -2.05
CA ASP A 71 -9.22 -2.19 -1.51
C ASP A 71 -9.46 -2.60 -0.05
N ASP A 72 -9.21 -3.88 0.29
CA ASP A 72 -9.19 -4.35 1.68
C ASP A 72 -8.19 -3.56 2.55
N LEU A 73 -6.98 -3.32 2.03
CA LEU A 73 -5.96 -2.53 2.72
C LEU A 73 -6.36 -1.05 2.85
N ARG A 74 -7.02 -0.48 1.84
CA ARG A 74 -7.56 0.89 1.87
C ARG A 74 -8.59 1.04 2.99
N TYR A 75 -9.49 0.08 3.14
CA TYR A 75 -10.45 0.09 4.25
C TYR A 75 -9.77 0.00 5.61
N LYS A 76 -8.79 -0.92 5.77
CA LYS A 76 -8.02 -1.06 7.03
C LYS A 76 -7.27 0.22 7.38
N ARG A 77 -6.58 0.82 6.42
CA ARG A 77 -5.86 2.09 6.61
C ARG A 77 -6.82 3.22 6.96
N ASN A 78 -7.96 3.33 6.27
CA ASN A 78 -8.95 4.36 6.62
C ASN A 78 -9.50 4.16 8.04
N SER A 79 -9.78 2.91 8.43
CA SER A 79 -10.19 2.57 9.81
C SER A 79 -9.15 3.04 10.84
N LEU A 80 -7.87 2.73 10.59
CA LEU A 80 -6.76 3.10 11.45
C LEU A 80 -6.56 4.63 11.52
N THR A 81 -6.40 5.29 10.37
CA THR A 81 -5.97 6.70 10.30
C THR A 81 -7.10 7.68 10.61
N TYR A 82 -8.33 7.42 10.15
CA TYR A 82 -9.43 8.38 10.32
C TYR A 82 -10.29 8.11 11.56
N TYR A 83 -10.39 6.86 11.99
CA TYR A 83 -11.25 6.48 13.11
C TYR A 83 -10.46 6.00 14.34
N GLY A 84 -9.14 5.93 14.26
CA GLY A 84 -8.29 5.50 15.37
C GLY A 84 -8.40 4.01 15.70
N ASN A 85 -9.05 3.21 14.84
CA ASN A 85 -9.28 1.79 15.07
C ASN A 85 -8.00 1.01 14.80
N ARG A 86 -7.20 0.82 15.85
CA ARG A 86 -5.96 0.04 15.79
C ARG A 86 -6.27 -1.43 15.53
N MET A 87 -5.49 -2.04 14.66
CA MET A 87 -5.49 -3.49 14.45
C MET A 87 -4.65 -4.17 15.53
N ASP A 88 -5.01 -5.41 15.87
CA ASP A 88 -4.13 -6.29 16.61
C ASP A 88 -2.89 -6.67 15.77
N TYR A 89 -1.89 -7.25 16.43
CA TYR A 89 -0.61 -7.58 15.82
C TYR A 89 -0.74 -8.51 14.62
N GLU A 90 -1.54 -9.57 14.70
CA GLU A 90 -1.67 -10.56 13.62
C GLU A 90 -2.42 -9.97 12.43
N THR A 91 -3.49 -9.21 12.68
CA THR A 91 -4.22 -8.49 11.62
C THR A 91 -3.31 -7.48 10.91
N ALA A 92 -2.53 -6.69 11.67
CA ALA A 92 -1.60 -5.72 11.10
C ALA A 92 -0.48 -6.41 10.29
N LYS A 93 0.08 -7.51 10.82
CA LYS A 93 1.10 -8.31 10.14
C LYS A 93 0.58 -8.88 8.82
N GLN A 94 -0.63 -9.45 8.80
CA GLN A 94 -1.25 -9.93 7.56
C GLN A 94 -1.48 -8.80 6.55
N ALA A 95 -1.89 -7.62 7.01
CA ALA A 95 -2.04 -6.44 6.16
C ALA A 95 -0.69 -5.99 5.55
N ILE A 96 0.37 -5.97 6.36
CA ILE A 96 1.74 -5.69 5.90
C ILE A 96 2.20 -6.69 4.83
N GLU A 97 1.97 -7.99 5.05
CA GLU A 97 2.35 -9.01 4.07
C GLU A 97 1.56 -8.88 2.75
N LYS A 98 0.29 -8.49 2.82
CA LYS A 98 -0.50 -8.14 1.61
C LYS A 98 0.08 -6.92 0.89
N CYS A 99 0.48 -5.86 1.59
CA CYS A 99 1.18 -4.71 0.99
C CYS A 99 2.46 -5.17 0.26
N LYS A 100 3.31 -5.94 0.95
CA LYS A 100 4.56 -6.49 0.39
C LYS A 100 4.31 -7.33 -0.86
N LYS A 101 3.28 -8.18 -0.84
CA LYS A 101 2.87 -8.99 -1.99
C LYS A 101 2.55 -8.10 -3.20
N ILE A 102 1.69 -7.09 -3.03
CA ILE A 102 1.32 -6.19 -4.13
C ILE A 102 2.57 -5.46 -4.66
N ILE A 103 3.40 -4.90 -3.78
CA ILE A 103 4.64 -4.20 -4.17
C ILE A 103 5.56 -5.12 -4.99
N LYS A 104 5.79 -6.36 -4.54
CA LYS A 104 6.63 -7.33 -5.24
C LYS A 104 6.09 -7.68 -6.63
N GLU A 105 4.78 -7.91 -6.72
CA GLU A 105 4.08 -8.21 -7.98
C GLU A 105 4.16 -7.06 -8.98
N LEU A 106 4.13 -5.82 -8.50
CA LEU A 106 4.25 -4.62 -9.33
C LEU A 106 5.70 -4.33 -9.74
N ALA A 107 6.69 -4.66 -8.89
CA ALA A 107 8.11 -4.44 -9.16
C ALA A 107 8.74 -5.48 -10.10
N SER A 108 8.07 -6.62 -10.30
CA SER A 108 8.52 -7.71 -11.18
C SER A 108 8.13 -7.50 -12.65
N LYS A 109 7.59 -6.31 -13.00
CA LYS A 109 7.25 -5.85 -14.35
C LYS A 109 8.05 -4.60 -14.70
#